data_AF-A0A4Q5RSA4-F1
#
_entry.id   AF-A0A4Q5RSA4-F1
#
_cell.length_a   1.000
_cell.length_b   1.000
_cell.length_c   1.000
_cell.angle_alpha   90.00
_cell.angle_beta   90.00
_cell.angle_gamma   90.00
#
_symmetry.space_group_name_H-M   'P 1'
#
loop_
_entity.id
_entity.type
_entity.pdbx_description
1 polymer ?
#
loop_
_entity_poly.entity_id
_entity_poly.type
_entity_poly.pdbx_seq_one_letter_code
_entity_poly.pdbx_strand_id
1 'polypeptide(L)' 'MTDKPDPATLKRLERAVRKLPRLQREIFLAARLDDMDYVEIAERTGLSVREVERHIAKALLSIVRRMDKQPRRWWRR' A
#
# COMPACT_ATOMS: atom_id res chain seq x y z
N MET A 1 -16.09 -14.49 6.74
CA MET A 1 -16.32 -13.29 7.56
C MET A 1 -15.75 -12.10 6.83
N THR A 2 -16.57 -11.40 6.03
CA THR A 2 -16.13 -10.19 5.32
C THR A 2 -16.43 -9.01 6.24
N ASP A 3 -15.57 -8.83 7.25
CA ASP A 3 -15.69 -7.68 8.14
C ASP A 3 -15.25 -6.46 7.33
N LYS A 4 -16.22 -5.68 6.84
CA LYS A 4 -15.93 -4.43 6.14
C LYS A 4 -15.16 -3.55 7.13
N PRO A 5 -14.00 -3.00 6.76
CA PRO A 5 -13.21 -2.18 7.67
C PRO A 5 -14.06 -1.02 8.17
N ASP A 6 -13.97 -0.72 9.47
CA ASP A 6 -14.68 0.42 10.05
C ASP A 6 -14.33 1.72 9.28
N PRO A 7 -15.24 2.70 9.18
CA PRO A 7 -15.01 3.91 8.40
C PRO A 7 -13.73 4.68 8.80
N ALA A 8 -13.30 4.60 10.07
CA ALA A 8 -12.09 5.26 10.53
C ALA A 8 -10.82 4.52 10.08
N THR A 9 -10.86 3.18 9.97
CA THR A 9 -9.79 2.39 9.35
C THR A 9 -9.70 2.66 7.85
N LEU A 10 -10.83 2.68 7.14
CA LEU A 10 -10.85 3.01 5.71
C LEU A 10 -10.27 4.41 5.44
N LYS A 11 -10.69 5.42 6.20
CA LYS A 11 -10.17 6.80 6.08
C LYS A 11 -8.66 6.88 6.36
N ARG A 12 -8.12 6.05 7.25
CA ARG A 12 -6.67 5.98 7.53
C ARG A 12 -5.91 5.30 6.38
N LEU A 13 -6.45 4.22 5.83
CA LEU A 13 -5.89 3.56 4.66
C LEU A 13 -5.84 4.52 3.46
N GLU A 14 -6.95 5.21 3.15
CA GLU A 14 -6.99 6.22 2.08
C GLU A 14 -5.89 7.28 2.25
N ARG A 15 -5.75 7.81 3.47
CA ARG A 15 -4.68 8.78 3.78
C ARG A 15 -3.29 8.19 3.62
N ALA A 16 -3.09 6.93 3.99
CA ALA A 16 -1.80 6.26 3.83
C ALA A 16 -1.44 6.10 2.34
N VAL A 17 -2.39 5.65 1.52
CA VAL A 17 -2.24 5.49 0.07
C VAL A 17 -2.00 6.84 -0.61
N ARG A 18 -2.73 7.90 -0.24
CA ARG A 18 -2.52 9.26 -0.80
C ARG A 18 -1.10 9.79 -0.55
N LYS A 19 -0.45 9.37 0.54
CA LYS A 19 0.92 9.79 0.92
C LYS A 19 2.03 8.94 0.28
N LEU A 20 1.69 7.96 -0.56
CA LEU A 20 2.69 7.25 -1.35
C LEU A 20 3.28 8.17 -2.44
N PRO A 21 4.58 8.01 -2.77
CA PRO A 21 5.14 8.57 -3.99
C PRO A 21 4.30 8.16 -5.21
N ARG A 22 4.17 9.07 -6.18
CA ARG A 22 3.27 8.92 -7.34
C ARG A 22 3.36 7.54 -7.99
N LEU A 23 4.57 7.12 -8.39
CA LEU A 23 4.78 5.84 -9.05
C LEU A 23 4.41 4.62 -8.18
N GLN A 24 4.73 4.66 -6.88
CA GLN A 24 4.35 3.59 -5.95
C GLN A 24 2.84 3.50 -5.76
N ARG A 25 2.16 4.65 -5.77
CA ARG A 25 0.69 4.72 -5.69
C ARG A 25 0.04 4.16 -6.95
N GLU A 26 0.53 4.56 -8.12
CA GLU A 26 0.03 4.08 -9.42
C GLU A 26 0.18 2.55 -9.52
N ILE A 27 1.37 2.02 -9.24
CA ILE A 27 1.64 0.58 -9.25
C ILE A 27 0.79 -0.17 -8.22
N PHE A 28 0.66 0.34 -6.99
CA PHE A 28 -0.14 -0.30 -5.96
C PHE A 28 -1.64 -0.33 -6.30
N LEU A 29 -2.18 0.75 -6.87
CA LEU A 29 -3.59 0.81 -7.24
C LEU A 29 -3.88 -0.09 -8.45
N ALA A 30 -3.00 -0.13 -9.45
CA ALA A 30 -3.12 -1.06 -10.57
C ALA A 30 -3.20 -2.52 -10.09
N ALA A 31 -2.32 -2.91 -9.16
CA ALA A 31 -2.30 -4.26 -8.62
C ALA A 31 -3.48 -4.60 -7.68
N ARG A 32 -4.22 -3.61 -7.16
CA ARG A 32 -5.22 -3.83 -6.09
C ARG A 32 -6.64 -3.44 -6.43
N LEU A 33 -6.83 -2.50 -7.34
CA LEU A 33 -8.14 -2.03 -7.78
C LEU A 33 -8.41 -2.42 -9.23
N ASP A 34 -7.37 -2.45 -10.06
CA ASP A 34 -7.48 -2.83 -11.47
C ASP A 34 -7.17 -4.32 -11.70
N ASP A 35 -6.86 -5.08 -10.63
CA ASP A 35 -6.50 -6.51 -10.65
C ASP A 35 -5.38 -6.88 -11.64
N MET A 36 -4.53 -5.92 -12.01
CA MET A 36 -3.41 -6.14 -12.92
C MET A 36 -2.32 -6.98 -12.25
N ASP A 37 -1.73 -7.91 -13.00
CA ASP A 37 -0.54 -8.62 -12.54
C ASP A 37 0.74 -7.78 -12.70
N TYR A 38 1.86 -8.28 -12.17
CA TYR A 38 3.11 -7.51 -12.17
C TYR A 38 3.75 -7.41 -13.56
N VAL A 39 3.44 -8.33 -14.47
CA VAL A 39 3.90 -8.29 -15.87
C VAL A 39 3.14 -7.22 -16.63
N GLU A 40 1.81 -7.18 -16.51
CA GLU A 40 0.98 -6.15 -17.13
C GLU A 40 1.34 -4.74 -16.63
N ILE A 41 1.65 -4.61 -15.34
CA ILE A 41 2.11 -3.35 -14.76
C ILE A 41 3.50 -2.98 -15.30
N ALA A 42 4.40 -3.94 -15.43
CA ALA A 42 5.74 -3.73 -15.99
C ALA A 42 5.65 -3.20 -17.43
N GLU A 43 4.82 -3.84 -18.27
CA GLU A 43 4.56 -3.40 -19.65
C GLU A 43 3.97 -1.98 -19.72
N ARG A 44 2.96 -1.69 -18.88
CA ARG A 44 2.30 -0.38 -18.86
C ARG A 44 3.21 0.76 -18.37
N THR A 45 4.15 0.46 -17.49
CA THR A 45 5.04 1.46 -16.87
C THR A 45 6.42 1.55 -17.51
N GLY A 46 6.77 0.61 -18.38
CA GLY A 46 8.12 0.48 -18.96
C GLY A 46 9.18 0.03 -17.94
N LEU A 47 8.78 -0.51 -16.80
CA LEU A 47 9.67 -1.02 -15.75
C LEU A 47 9.89 -2.52 -15.93
N SER A 48 10.95 -3.05 -15.32
CA SER A 48 11.06 -4.50 -15.13
C SER A 48 10.11 -5.00 -14.05
N VAL A 49 9.68 -6.27 -14.14
CA VAL A 49 8.88 -6.94 -13.09
C VAL A 49 9.53 -6.81 -11.71
N ARG A 50 10.86 -6.93 -11.63
CA ARG A 50 11.62 -6.77 -10.38
C ARG A 50 11.54 -5.35 -9.81
N GLU A 51 11.47 -4.33 -10.64
CA GLU A 51 11.25 -2.95 -10.20
C GLU A 51 9.82 -2.76 -9.70
N VAL A 52 8.82 -3.33 -10.39
CA VAL A 52 7.42 -3.34 -9.95
C VAL A 52 7.30 -3.98 -8.57
N GLU A 53 7.86 -5.16 -8.36
CA GLU A 53 7.91 -5.83 -7.05
C GLU A 53 8.52 -4.93 -5.96
N ARG A 54 9.65 -4.27 -6.27
CA ARG A 54 10.31 -3.35 -5.34
C ARG A 54 9.42 -2.14 -5.01
N HIS A 55 8.69 -1.61 -5.97
CA HIS A 55 7.75 -0.51 -5.76
C HIS A 55 6.55 -0.95 -4.92
N ILE A 56 5.99 -2.14 -5.16
CA ILE A 56 4.93 -2.74 -4.33
C ILE A 56 5.41 -2.93 -2.89
N ALA A 57 6.60 -3.50 -2.69
CA ALA A 57 7.15 -3.72 -1.35
C ALA A 57 7.32 -2.40 -0.57
N LYS A 58 7.83 -1.36 -1.24
CA LYS A 58 7.96 -0.01 -0.66
C LYS A 58 6.58 0.61 -0.35
N ALA A 59 5.60 0.44 -1.23
CA ALA A 59 4.23 0.92 -1.03
C ALA A 59 3.60 0.27 0.21
N LEU A 60 3.64 -1.06 0.29
CA LEU A 60 3.11 -1.84 1.42
C LEU A 60 3.77 -1.45 2.74
N LEU A 61 5.10 -1.36 2.78
CA LEU A 61 5.84 -0.95 3.98
C LEU A 61 5.44 0.46 4.44
N SER A 62 5.26 1.39 3.51
CA SER A 62 4.80 2.76 3.81
C SER A 62 3.37 2.77 4.34
N ILE A 63 2.47 1.97 3.76
CA ILE A 63 1.08 1.83 4.23
C ILE A 63 1.06 1.25 5.65
N VAL A 64 1.74 0.13 5.88
CA VAL A 64 1.80 -0.53 7.20
C VAL A 64 2.31 0.43 8.27
N ARG A 65 3.44 1.12 8.02
CA ARG A 65 3.99 2.10 8.97
C ARG A 65 3.03 3.26 9.31
N ARG A 66 2.15 3.63 8.38
CA ARG A 66 1.16 4.69 8.59
C ARG A 66 -0.13 4.17 9.23
N MET A 67 -0.40 2.88 9.12
CA MET A 67 -1.54 2.21 9.72
C MET A 67 -1.25 1.71 11.13
N ASP A 68 0.02 1.41 11.43
CA ASP A 68 0.45 0.96 12.74
C ASP A 68 0.14 2.02 13.81
N LYS A 69 -0.84 1.72 14.66
CA LYS A 69 -1.06 2.47 15.89
C LYS A 69 0.05 2.01 16.81
N GLN A 70 1.11 2.80 17.02
CA GLN A 70 2.09 2.48 18.06
C GLN A 70 1.33 2.04 19.32
N PRO A 71 1.57 0.83 19.86
CA PRO A 71 0.99 0.46 21.13
C PRO A 71 1.45 1.51 22.14
N ARG A 72 0.52 2.04 22.95
CA ARG A 72 0.90 2.79 24.15
C ARG A 72 1.92 1.92 24.87
N ARG A 73 3.18 2.37 24.88
CA ARG A 73 4.31 1.67 25.52
C ARG A 73 3.92 1.36 26.96
N TRP A 74 3.49 0.12 27.20
CA TRP A 74 3.09 -0.34 28.52
C TRP A 74 4.29 -0.80 29.36
N TRP A 75 5.49 -0.80 28.79
CA TRP A 75 6.78 -1.12 29.42
C TRP A 75 7.53 0.11 29.97
N ARG A 76 6.82 1.20 30.26
CA ARG A 76 7.33 2.31 31.09
C ARG A 76 6.49 2.40 32.36
N ARG A 77 6.65 1.42 33.25
CA ARG A 77 6.43 1.53 34.69
C ARG A 77 7.53 0.75 35.39
#